data_AF-A0AAD3CTW1-F1
#
_entry.id   AF-A0AAD3CTW1-F1
#
_cell.length_a   1.000
_cell.length_b   1.000
_cell.length_c   1.000
_cell.angle_alpha   90.00
_cell.angle_beta   90.00
_cell.angle_gamma   90.00
#
_symmetry.space_group_name_H-M   'P 1'
#
loop_
_entity.id
_entity.type
_entity.pdbx_description
1 polymer ?
#
loop_
_entity_poly.entity_id
_entity_poly.type
_entity_poly.pdbx_seq_one_letter_code
_entity_poly.pdbx_strand_id
1 'polypeptide(L)'
;MIPRSIYVILLCAILLNLVDADIRLKTTLSIRAGSTSFQPSSDTSNQTDNEDDVGGSDEEEDVSPIQEKPRKRSVMDYESISLALRLTCELNRKLFLATDSPSDDEASIFYTEPSKRKELKIFIRDIFQKLKCEDDPFVKAITLLYIDRACSVETDRTSPNGDQFLPCPFLNASNVHRLFLTANILALRAYRNELPHSLQYHDDITRYYAMALHTDKDSDDFIQQISEFEIGNMLEWMVQSLGSEGLTIHISEVNSYIEKWINLFEWESTEQ
;
A
#
# COMPACT_ATOMS: atom_id res chain seq x y z
N MET A 1 -31.04 0.38 2.87
CA MET A 1 -30.08 0.56 1.75
C MET A 1 -28.71 0.25 2.32
N ILE A 2 -28.07 -0.83 1.85
CA ILE A 2 -26.67 -1.11 2.18
C ILE A 2 -25.85 -0.15 1.31
N PRO A 3 -24.94 0.68 1.87
CA PRO A 3 -24.10 1.56 1.06
C PRO A 3 -23.30 0.69 0.09
N ARG A 4 -23.36 0.99 -1.21
CA ARG A 4 -22.65 0.25 -2.27
C ARG A 4 -21.14 0.54 -2.32
N SER A 5 -20.65 1.39 -1.40
CA SER A 5 -19.28 1.89 -1.32
C SER A 5 -18.28 0.91 -0.73
N ILE A 6 -18.35 -0.39 -1.07
CA ILE A 6 -17.28 -1.34 -0.73
C ILE A 6 -16.11 -1.16 -1.72
N TYR A 7 -15.28 -0.19 -1.35
CA TYR A 7 -13.83 0.00 -1.56
C TYR A 7 -13.24 -0.62 -2.82
N VAL A 8 -12.87 0.19 -3.80
CA VAL A 8 -12.12 -0.25 -4.99
C VAL A 8 -10.84 -0.96 -4.57
N ILE A 9 -10.17 -0.50 -3.51
CA ILE A 9 -8.97 -1.15 -2.96
C ILE A 9 -9.28 -2.55 -2.39
N LEU A 10 -10.39 -2.69 -1.66
CA LEU A 10 -10.80 -3.99 -1.11
C LEU A 10 -11.35 -4.92 -2.19
N LEU A 11 -12.06 -4.36 -3.18
CA LEU A 11 -12.56 -5.08 -4.35
C LEU A 11 -11.40 -5.60 -5.18
N CYS A 12 -10.33 -4.82 -5.38
CA CYS A 12 -9.08 -5.28 -6.00
C CYS A 12 -8.48 -6.44 -5.21
N ALA A 13 -8.38 -6.32 -3.88
CA ALA A 13 -7.88 -7.39 -3.02
C ALA A 13 -8.74 -8.67 -3.11
N ILE A 14 -10.07 -8.53 -3.17
CA ILE A 14 -11.01 -9.63 -3.37
C ILE A 14 -10.88 -10.25 -4.76
N LEU A 15 -10.76 -9.43 -5.81
CA LEU A 15 -10.59 -9.90 -7.18
C LEU A 15 -9.29 -10.70 -7.35
N LEU A 16 -8.24 -10.36 -6.61
CA LEU A 16 -6.99 -11.12 -6.61
C LEU A 16 -7.15 -12.48 -5.93
N ASN A 17 -7.88 -12.53 -4.81
CA ASN A 17 -8.20 -13.80 -4.18
C ASN A 17 -9.03 -14.69 -5.12
N LEU A 18 -9.91 -14.10 -5.95
CA LEU A 18 -10.67 -14.85 -6.95
C LEU A 18 -9.81 -15.29 -8.14
N VAL A 19 -8.90 -14.44 -8.63
CA VAL A 19 -8.01 -14.77 -9.76
C VAL A 19 -6.93 -15.77 -9.34
N ASP A 20 -6.34 -15.65 -8.14
CA ASP A 20 -5.38 -16.62 -7.62
C ASP A 20 -6.06 -17.95 -7.27
N ALA A 21 -7.29 -17.93 -6.73
CA ALA A 21 -8.09 -19.13 -6.56
C ALA A 21 -8.37 -19.83 -7.90
N ASP A 22 -8.65 -19.10 -8.98
CA ASP A 22 -8.86 -19.67 -10.32
C ASP A 22 -7.57 -20.25 -10.92
N ILE A 23 -6.44 -19.57 -10.75
CA ILE A 23 -5.11 -20.09 -11.17
C ILE A 23 -4.79 -21.37 -10.39
N ARG A 24 -5.01 -21.39 -9.07
CA ARG A 24 -4.79 -22.57 -8.23
C ARG A 24 -5.75 -23.71 -8.56
N LEU A 25 -7.02 -23.43 -8.86
CA LEU A 25 -8.01 -24.42 -9.34
C LEU A 25 -7.56 -25.04 -10.66
N LYS A 26 -7.03 -24.23 -11.58
CA LYS A 26 -6.48 -24.72 -12.86
C LYS A 26 -5.23 -25.57 -12.66
N THR A 27 -4.33 -25.18 -11.75
CA THR A 27 -3.12 -25.96 -11.44
C THR A 27 -3.46 -27.27 -10.72
N THR A 28 -4.39 -27.28 -9.76
CA THR A 28 -4.84 -28.52 -9.09
C THR A 28 -5.65 -29.43 -10.00
N LEU A 29 -6.48 -28.89 -10.90
CA LEU A 29 -7.16 -29.68 -11.93
C LEU A 29 -6.19 -30.24 -12.97
N SER A 30 -5.14 -29.49 -13.34
CA SER A 30 -4.08 -29.97 -14.24
C SER A 30 -3.25 -31.09 -13.61
N ILE A 31 -2.98 -31.04 -12.31
CA ILE A 31 -2.29 -32.11 -11.57
C ILE A 31 -3.18 -33.36 -11.43
N ARG A 32 -4.51 -33.18 -11.34
CA ARG A 32 -5.45 -34.30 -11.25
C ARG A 32 -5.79 -34.94 -12.60
N ALA A 33 -5.56 -34.24 -13.71
CA ALA A 33 -5.80 -34.74 -15.07
C ALA A 33 -4.57 -35.39 -15.73
N GLY A 34 -3.41 -35.39 -15.09
CA GLY A 34 -2.16 -35.87 -15.66
C GLY A 34 -1.35 -36.73 -14.71
N SER A 35 -1.83 -37.93 -14.39
CA SER A 35 -1.01 -38.95 -13.74
C SER A 35 -1.29 -40.34 -14.30
N THR A 36 -0.86 -40.56 -15.54
CA THR A 36 -0.47 -41.88 -16.03
C THR A 36 0.91 -41.78 -16.65
N SER A 37 1.91 -42.25 -15.91
CA SER A 37 3.13 -42.98 -16.35
C SER A 37 3.88 -42.49 -17.59
N PHE A 38 5.17 -42.18 -17.46
CA PHE A 38 6.26 -43.01 -18.02
C PHE A 38 7.62 -42.49 -17.53
N GLN A 39 8.37 -43.35 -16.79
CA GLN A 39 9.81 -43.17 -16.57
C GLN A 39 10.58 -43.58 -17.83
N PRO A 40 11.72 -42.94 -18.08
CA PRO A 40 12.90 -43.72 -18.44
C PRO A 40 14.09 -43.37 -17.54
N SER A 41 14.69 -44.43 -17.02
CA SER A 41 16.01 -44.50 -16.42
C SER A 41 17.10 -44.21 -17.46
N SER A 42 18.14 -43.46 -17.07
CA SER A 42 19.48 -43.67 -17.61
C SER A 42 20.54 -43.11 -16.66
N ASP A 43 21.44 -44.01 -16.28
CA ASP A 43 22.74 -43.79 -15.65
C ASP A 43 23.61 -42.77 -16.42
N THR A 44 24.57 -42.13 -15.76
CA THR A 44 26.02 -42.40 -15.92
C THR A 44 26.84 -41.45 -15.02
N SER A 45 27.81 -42.06 -14.35
CA SER A 45 28.93 -41.54 -13.56
C SER A 45 29.81 -40.47 -14.23
N ASN A 46 30.46 -39.62 -13.44
CA ASN A 46 31.93 -39.48 -13.49
C ASN A 46 32.53 -38.79 -12.25
N GLN A 47 33.60 -39.44 -11.76
CA GLN A 47 34.60 -38.99 -10.79
C GLN A 47 35.42 -37.81 -11.31
N THR A 48 35.89 -36.97 -10.39
CA THR A 48 37.30 -36.54 -10.35
C THR A 48 37.67 -36.11 -8.93
N ASP A 49 38.78 -36.69 -8.47
CA ASP A 49 39.50 -36.45 -7.23
C ASP A 49 40.13 -35.05 -7.19
N ASN A 50 40.29 -34.49 -5.99
CA ASN A 50 41.59 -34.02 -5.50
C ASN A 50 41.54 -33.62 -4.01
N GLU A 51 42.57 -34.10 -3.33
CA GLU A 51 42.95 -33.94 -1.93
C GLU A 51 43.61 -32.56 -1.68
N ASP A 52 43.60 -32.13 -0.40
CA ASP A 52 44.57 -31.29 0.33
C ASP A 52 43.81 -30.62 1.51
N ASP A 53 43.67 -31.26 2.66
CA ASP A 53 44.61 -31.30 3.81
C ASP A 53 44.99 -29.93 4.39
N VAL A 54 44.19 -29.43 5.35
CA VAL A 54 44.67 -28.57 6.47
C VAL A 54 43.81 -28.85 7.71
N GLY A 55 44.42 -29.50 8.70
CA GLY A 55 43.81 -29.77 10.00
C GLY A 55 43.44 -28.52 10.80
N GLY A 56 42.25 -28.53 11.37
CA GLY A 56 41.75 -27.60 12.38
C GLY A 56 40.86 -28.35 13.34
N SER A 57 41.17 -28.26 14.63
CA SER A 57 40.58 -29.00 15.75
C SER A 57 39.04 -28.91 15.82
N ASP A 58 38.40 -30.07 15.74
CA ASP A 58 36.97 -30.30 15.88
C ASP A 58 36.49 -30.03 17.33
N GLU A 59 35.88 -28.87 17.55
CA GLU A 59 34.87 -28.71 18.60
C GLU A 59 33.51 -28.97 17.93
N GLU A 60 32.95 -30.16 18.16
CA GLU A 60 31.60 -30.54 17.74
C GLU A 60 30.57 -29.66 18.49
N GLU A 61 30.35 -28.44 18.00
CA GLU A 61 29.20 -27.64 18.41
C GLU A 61 27.94 -28.29 17.82
N ASP A 62 27.12 -28.84 18.71
CA ASP A 62 25.79 -29.38 18.45
C ASP A 62 24.88 -28.24 17.92
N VAL A 63 24.96 -28.00 16.60
CA VAL A 63 24.12 -27.02 15.89
C VAL A 63 22.70 -27.57 15.84
N SER A 64 21.99 -27.36 16.94
CA SER A 64 20.55 -27.60 17.01
C SER A 64 19.87 -26.81 15.88
N PRO A 65 18.99 -27.44 15.08
CA PRO A 65 18.32 -26.75 13.98
C PRO A 65 17.56 -25.54 14.52
N ILE A 66 17.93 -24.35 14.05
CA ILE A 66 17.28 -23.08 14.40
C ILE A 66 15.83 -23.18 13.95
N GLN A 67 14.93 -23.51 14.89
CA GLN A 67 13.50 -23.41 14.66
C GLN A 67 13.13 -21.93 14.66
N GLU A 68 13.08 -21.33 13.47
CA GLU A 68 12.59 -19.97 13.31
C GLU A 68 11.12 -19.92 13.75
N LYS A 69 10.90 -19.38 14.96
CA LYS A 69 9.56 -19.15 15.48
C LYS A 69 8.80 -18.25 14.50
N PRO A 70 7.61 -18.63 14.03
CA PRO A 70 6.87 -17.84 13.04
C PRO A 70 6.64 -16.42 13.60
N ARG A 71 7.22 -15.42 12.94
CA ARG A 71 7.01 -14.02 13.30
C ARG A 71 5.55 -13.68 13.01
N LYS A 72 4.80 -13.30 14.04
CA LYS A 72 3.44 -12.77 13.88
C LYS A 72 3.53 -11.56 12.94
N ARG A 73 2.88 -11.61 11.78
CA ARG A 73 2.81 -10.46 10.87
C ARG A 73 2.06 -9.33 11.56
N SER A 74 2.53 -8.10 11.37
CA SER A 74 1.83 -6.92 11.84
C SER A 74 0.51 -6.76 11.08
N VAL A 75 -0.55 -6.34 11.77
CA VAL A 75 -1.83 -6.02 11.16
C VAL A 75 -1.61 -4.88 10.16
N MET A 76 -1.97 -5.11 8.89
CA MET A 76 -1.68 -4.20 7.77
C MET A 76 -0.18 -3.90 7.62
N ASP A 77 0.60 -4.92 7.30
CA ASP A 77 2.02 -4.74 7.00
C ASP A 77 2.27 -3.92 5.73
N TYR A 78 3.47 -3.34 5.60
CA TYR A 78 3.81 -2.48 4.46
C TYR A 78 3.81 -3.22 3.11
N GLU A 79 4.04 -4.54 3.13
CA GLU A 79 4.00 -5.36 1.92
C GLU A 79 2.58 -5.42 1.37
N SER A 80 1.61 -5.82 2.20
CA SER A 80 0.20 -5.92 1.83
C SER A 80 -0.37 -4.58 1.38
N ILE A 81 -0.03 -3.48 2.06
CA ILE A 81 -0.45 -2.13 1.66
C ILE A 81 0.14 -1.77 0.30
N SER A 82 1.45 -1.98 0.10
CA SER A 82 2.12 -1.67 -1.17
C SER A 82 1.58 -2.52 -2.32
N LEU A 83 1.21 -3.78 -2.06
CA LEU A 83 0.65 -4.69 -3.03
C LEU A 83 -0.74 -4.24 -3.46
N ALA A 84 -1.61 -3.92 -2.49
CA ALA A 84 -2.95 -3.40 -2.75
C ALA A 84 -2.92 -2.13 -3.62
N LEU A 85 -2.06 -1.16 -3.26
CA LEU A 85 -1.92 0.09 -4.03
C LEU A 85 -1.39 -0.15 -5.45
N ARG A 86 -0.36 -0.99 -5.62
CA ARG A 86 0.17 -1.34 -6.95
C ARG A 86 -0.90 -1.99 -7.84
N LEU A 87 -1.74 -2.84 -7.27
CA LEU A 87 -2.78 -3.54 -8.01
C LEU A 87 -3.93 -2.61 -8.38
N THR A 88 -4.30 -1.68 -7.50
CA THR A 88 -5.20 -0.58 -7.84
C THR A 88 -4.63 0.29 -8.96
N CYS A 89 -3.35 0.64 -8.92
CA CYS A 89 -2.69 1.37 -10.01
C CYS A 89 -2.77 0.63 -11.36
N GLU A 90 -2.50 -0.68 -11.37
CA GLU A 90 -2.57 -1.49 -12.59
C GLU A 90 -4.00 -1.64 -13.12
N LEU A 91 -4.99 -1.79 -12.24
CA LEU A 91 -6.40 -1.84 -12.65
C LEU A 91 -6.79 -0.51 -13.31
N ASN A 92 -6.50 0.62 -12.65
CA ASN A 92 -6.79 1.95 -13.17
C ASN A 92 -6.09 2.18 -14.51
N ARG A 93 -4.83 1.78 -14.65
CA ARG A 93 -4.09 1.87 -15.92
C ARG A 93 -4.78 1.09 -17.05
N LYS A 94 -5.25 -0.14 -16.77
CA LYS A 94 -5.97 -0.95 -17.76
C LYS A 94 -7.32 -0.35 -18.14
N LEU A 95 -8.07 0.16 -17.16
CA LEU A 95 -9.34 0.84 -17.41
C LEU A 95 -9.13 2.12 -18.23
N PHE A 96 -8.09 2.89 -17.90
CA PHE A 96 -7.76 4.13 -18.60
C PHE A 96 -7.38 3.89 -20.06
N LEU A 97 -6.54 2.90 -20.34
CA LEU A 97 -6.19 2.49 -21.70
C LEU A 97 -7.40 2.07 -22.56
N ALA A 98 -8.50 1.65 -21.92
CA ALA A 98 -9.73 1.31 -22.63
C ALA A 98 -10.61 2.54 -22.97
N THR A 99 -10.27 3.73 -22.45
CA THR A 99 -11.14 4.93 -22.54
C THR A 99 -10.64 6.02 -23.49
N ASP A 100 -9.52 5.81 -24.22
CA ASP A 100 -8.98 6.72 -25.26
C ASP A 100 -8.91 8.22 -24.86
N SER A 101 -8.74 8.51 -23.56
CA SER A 101 -8.54 9.87 -23.08
C SER A 101 -7.05 10.12 -22.89
N PRO A 102 -6.46 11.20 -23.44
CA PRO A 102 -5.11 11.61 -23.06
C PRO A 102 -5.16 12.21 -21.65
N SER A 103 -4.40 11.67 -20.70
CA SER A 103 -4.26 12.29 -19.37
C SER A 103 -3.02 13.18 -19.32
N ASP A 104 -3.22 14.45 -18.97
CA ASP A 104 -2.14 15.35 -18.56
C ASP A 104 -1.76 15.06 -17.09
N ASP A 105 -1.29 13.85 -16.82
CA ASP A 105 -0.88 13.42 -15.47
C ASP A 105 0.26 14.29 -14.91
N GLU A 106 1.11 14.85 -15.77
CA GLU A 106 2.25 15.69 -15.38
C GLU A 106 1.84 17.05 -14.79
N ALA A 107 0.64 17.54 -15.12
CA ALA A 107 0.11 18.78 -14.55
C ALA A 107 -0.47 18.59 -13.14
N SER A 108 -0.59 17.35 -12.67
CA SER A 108 -1.15 17.05 -11.35
C SER A 108 -0.20 17.46 -10.24
N ILE A 109 -0.74 18.09 -9.19
CA ILE A 109 0.01 18.37 -7.95
C ILE A 109 0.55 17.08 -7.29
N PHE A 110 -0.10 15.94 -7.57
CA PHE A 110 0.32 14.63 -7.07
C PHE A 110 1.34 13.93 -7.96
N TYR A 111 1.76 14.53 -9.08
CA TYR A 111 2.74 13.92 -9.97
C TYR A 111 4.11 13.73 -9.27
N THR A 112 4.68 12.55 -9.46
CA THR A 112 6.02 12.17 -9.02
C THR A 112 6.82 11.73 -10.23
N GLU A 113 7.91 12.44 -10.50
CA GLU A 113 8.82 12.12 -11.60
C GLU A 113 9.39 10.68 -11.45
N PRO A 114 9.47 9.87 -12.53
CA PRO A 114 9.97 8.50 -12.46
C PRO A 114 11.33 8.36 -11.76
N SER A 115 12.25 9.29 -11.99
CA SER A 115 13.60 9.32 -11.39
C SER A 115 13.57 9.46 -9.86
N LYS A 116 12.49 10.01 -9.30
CA LYS A 116 12.32 10.26 -7.87
C LYS A 116 11.47 9.20 -7.16
N ARG A 117 10.90 8.24 -7.89
CA ARG A 117 10.01 7.23 -7.30
C ARG A 117 10.82 6.20 -6.54
N LYS A 118 10.60 6.13 -5.23
CA LYS A 118 11.07 5.03 -4.38
C LYS A 118 10.21 3.78 -4.57
N GLU A 119 10.75 2.61 -4.24
CA GLU A 119 9.93 1.40 -4.11
C GLU A 119 8.81 1.67 -3.09
N LEU A 120 7.55 1.39 -3.48
CA LEU A 120 6.38 1.83 -2.70
C LEU A 120 6.36 1.26 -1.28
N LYS A 121 6.79 0.02 -1.08
CA LYS A 121 6.91 -0.59 0.25
C LYS A 121 7.89 0.18 1.15
N ILE A 122 9.07 0.49 0.62
CA ILE A 122 10.11 1.26 1.34
C ILE A 122 9.57 2.65 1.66
N PHE A 123 8.98 3.32 0.68
CA PHE A 123 8.38 4.64 0.84
C PHE A 123 7.31 4.67 1.94
N ILE A 124 6.37 3.72 1.93
CA ILE A 124 5.32 3.61 2.94
C ILE A 124 5.93 3.42 4.34
N ARG A 125 6.87 2.48 4.49
CA ARG A 125 7.57 2.24 5.76
C ARG A 125 8.25 3.52 6.26
N ASP A 126 8.99 4.20 5.39
CA ASP A 126 9.74 5.40 5.74
C ASP A 126 8.80 6.52 6.22
N ILE A 127 7.62 6.70 5.59
CA ILE A 127 6.60 7.65 6.06
C ILE A 127 6.13 7.30 7.47
N PHE A 128 5.69 6.05 7.69
CA PHE A 128 5.17 5.63 8.99
C PHE A 128 6.21 5.79 10.11
N GLN A 129 7.47 5.44 9.84
CA GLN A 129 8.57 5.61 10.80
C GLN A 129 8.86 7.08 11.09
N LYS A 130 8.99 7.93 10.07
CA LYS A 130 9.25 9.37 10.25
C LYS A 130 8.12 10.07 11.01
N LEU A 131 6.88 9.65 10.79
CA LEU A 131 5.69 10.21 11.45
C LEU A 131 5.31 9.51 12.77
N LYS A 132 6.09 8.50 13.18
CA LYS A 132 5.95 7.74 14.43
C LYS A 132 4.57 7.10 14.58
N CYS A 133 4.15 6.36 13.55
CA CYS A 133 2.87 5.67 13.49
C CYS A 133 2.97 4.26 12.88
N GLU A 134 4.15 3.65 12.92
CA GLU A 134 4.44 2.31 12.36
C GLU A 134 3.50 1.19 12.86
N ASP A 135 3.12 1.26 14.14
CA ASP A 135 2.37 0.21 14.82
C ASP A 135 0.87 0.51 14.92
N ASP A 136 0.38 1.61 14.34
CA ASP A 136 -1.02 2.02 14.44
C ASP A 136 -1.84 1.55 13.20
N PRO A 137 -2.66 0.49 13.32
CA PRO A 137 -3.49 0.02 12.21
C PRO A 137 -4.65 0.97 11.87
N PHE A 138 -5.09 1.82 12.80
CA PHE A 138 -6.16 2.78 12.53
C PHE A 138 -5.68 3.85 11.56
N VAL A 139 -4.48 4.40 11.78
CA VAL A 139 -3.90 5.39 10.85
C VAL A 139 -3.74 4.81 9.46
N LYS A 140 -3.27 3.56 9.34
CA LYS A 140 -3.14 2.84 8.06
C LYS A 140 -4.48 2.67 7.36
N ALA A 141 -5.50 2.21 8.08
CA ALA A 141 -6.84 2.02 7.54
C ALA A 141 -7.47 3.35 7.11
N ILE A 142 -7.41 4.39 7.94
CA ILE A 142 -7.91 5.73 7.60
C ILE A 142 -7.20 6.29 6.37
N THR A 143 -5.87 6.09 6.25
CA THR A 143 -5.09 6.50 5.06
C THR A 143 -5.67 5.86 3.80
N LEU A 144 -5.91 4.55 3.80
CA LEU A 144 -6.45 3.85 2.63
C LEU A 144 -7.90 4.23 2.32
N LEU A 145 -8.72 4.46 3.35
CA LEU A 145 -10.08 4.96 3.20
C LEU A 145 -10.10 6.35 2.54
N TYR A 146 -9.21 7.25 2.94
CA TYR A 146 -9.10 8.57 2.31
C TYR A 146 -8.63 8.49 0.86
N ILE A 147 -7.67 7.62 0.52
CA ILE A 147 -7.29 7.41 -0.88
C ILE A 147 -8.47 6.92 -1.71
N ASP A 148 -9.18 5.90 -1.22
CA ASP A 148 -10.32 5.30 -1.92
C ASP A 148 -11.43 6.34 -2.18
N ARG A 149 -11.83 7.09 -1.14
CA ARG A 149 -12.86 8.12 -1.25
C ARG A 149 -12.42 9.30 -2.11
N ALA A 150 -11.20 9.79 -1.96
CA ALA A 150 -10.72 10.96 -2.72
C ALA A 150 -10.68 10.67 -4.24
N CYS A 151 -10.37 9.43 -4.62
CA CYS A 151 -10.28 9.00 -6.02
C CYS A 151 -11.59 8.41 -6.58
N SER A 152 -12.58 8.10 -5.73
CA SER A 152 -13.83 7.45 -6.16
C SER A 152 -14.80 8.43 -6.81
N VAL A 153 -15.36 8.09 -7.97
CA VAL A 153 -16.42 8.88 -8.61
C VAL A 153 -17.72 8.92 -7.81
N GLU A 154 -17.89 8.03 -6.83
CA GLU A 154 -19.10 7.92 -6.01
C GLU A 154 -19.13 8.90 -4.82
N THR A 155 -18.00 9.50 -4.46
CA THR A 155 -17.92 10.44 -3.34
C THR A 155 -18.67 11.73 -3.66
N ASP A 156 -19.61 12.12 -2.80
CA ASP A 156 -20.28 13.41 -2.93
C ASP A 156 -19.31 14.56 -2.61
N ARG A 157 -19.18 15.46 -3.58
CA ARG A 157 -18.24 16.58 -3.59
C ARG A 157 -18.96 17.92 -3.65
N THR A 158 -20.23 17.92 -3.28
CA THR A 158 -21.05 19.13 -3.29
C THR A 158 -20.72 19.99 -2.07
N SER A 159 -20.20 21.19 -2.31
CA SER A 159 -20.01 22.23 -1.31
C SER A 159 -21.36 22.64 -0.70
N PRO A 160 -21.39 23.15 0.56
CA PRO A 160 -22.60 23.78 1.12
C PRO A 160 -23.19 24.90 0.24
N ASN A 161 -22.35 25.53 -0.59
CA ASN A 161 -22.76 26.59 -1.53
C ASN A 161 -23.26 26.05 -2.88
N GLY A 162 -23.22 24.73 -3.10
CA GLY A 162 -23.58 24.07 -4.37
C GLY A 162 -22.44 23.95 -5.37
N ASP A 163 -21.24 24.46 -5.06
CA ASP A 163 -20.05 24.27 -5.89
C ASP A 163 -19.63 22.80 -5.92
N GLN A 164 -19.17 22.31 -7.07
CA GLN A 164 -18.68 20.93 -7.21
C GLN A 164 -17.15 20.91 -7.14
N PHE A 165 -16.60 20.22 -6.15
CA PHE A 165 -15.14 20.01 -6.08
C PHE A 165 -14.68 18.93 -7.07
N LEU A 166 -13.44 19.07 -7.55
CA LEU A 166 -12.81 18.10 -8.43
C LEU A 166 -12.36 16.87 -7.64
N PRO A 167 -12.44 15.66 -8.21
CA PRO A 167 -11.87 14.46 -7.60
C PRO A 167 -10.33 14.53 -7.60
N CYS A 168 -9.70 13.71 -6.75
CA CYS A 168 -8.27 13.40 -6.93
C CYS A 168 -8.09 12.59 -8.22
N PRO A 169 -6.93 12.69 -8.88
CA PRO A 169 -6.63 11.84 -10.03
C PRO A 169 -6.69 10.37 -9.61
N PHE A 170 -7.09 9.49 -10.54
CA PHE A 170 -7.08 8.05 -10.29
C PHE A 170 -5.67 7.59 -9.93
N LEU A 171 -5.59 6.68 -8.96
CA LEU A 171 -4.32 6.15 -8.47
C LEU A 171 -3.57 5.46 -9.63
N ASN A 172 -2.33 5.88 -9.87
CA ASN A 172 -1.43 5.29 -10.85
C ASN A 172 0.02 5.35 -10.36
N ALA A 173 0.95 4.75 -11.11
CA ALA A 173 2.36 4.70 -10.71
C ALA A 173 3.03 6.09 -10.63
N SER A 174 2.46 7.10 -11.29
CA SER A 174 2.97 8.47 -11.31
C SER A 174 2.50 9.32 -10.15
N ASN A 175 1.40 8.99 -9.48
CA ASN A 175 0.82 9.82 -8.42
C ASN A 175 0.67 9.14 -7.06
N VAL A 176 0.84 7.81 -6.99
CA VAL A 176 0.62 7.02 -5.76
C VAL A 176 1.43 7.50 -4.56
N HIS A 177 2.68 7.93 -4.75
CA HIS A 177 3.56 8.38 -3.64
C HIS A 177 3.01 9.63 -2.96
N ARG A 178 2.74 10.69 -3.73
CA ARG A 178 2.21 11.95 -3.18
C ARG A 178 0.79 11.79 -2.67
N LEU A 179 -0.08 11.03 -3.34
CA LEU A 179 -1.42 10.72 -2.84
C LEU A 179 -1.36 9.97 -1.51
N PHE A 180 -0.50 8.95 -1.40
CA PHE A 180 -0.35 8.19 -0.16
C PHE A 180 0.17 9.07 0.99
N LEU A 181 1.21 9.86 0.74
CA LEU A 181 1.75 10.80 1.72
C LEU A 181 0.67 11.76 2.23
N THR A 182 -0.07 12.38 1.31
CA THR A 182 -1.12 13.35 1.62
C THR A 182 -2.22 12.72 2.46
N ALA A 183 -2.71 11.54 2.04
CA ALA A 183 -3.73 10.80 2.78
C ALA A 183 -3.25 10.38 4.16
N ASN A 184 -1.96 10.03 4.31
CA ASN A 184 -1.40 9.63 5.59
C ASN A 184 -1.28 10.80 6.58
N ILE A 185 -0.82 11.97 6.13
CA ILE A 185 -0.80 13.17 6.95
C ILE A 185 -2.22 13.56 7.34
N LEU A 186 -3.17 13.53 6.40
CA LEU A 186 -4.58 13.83 6.69
C LEU A 186 -5.18 12.83 7.69
N ALA A 187 -4.89 11.54 7.55
CA ALA A 187 -5.31 10.48 8.47
C ALA A 187 -4.76 10.71 9.88
N LEU A 188 -3.49 11.08 10.01
CA LEU A 188 -2.88 11.41 11.30
C LEU A 188 -3.53 12.63 11.95
N ARG A 189 -3.78 13.69 11.16
CA ARG A 189 -4.45 14.89 11.66
C ARG A 189 -5.86 14.58 12.12
N ALA A 190 -6.62 13.81 11.36
CA ALA A 190 -7.96 13.36 11.75
C ALA A 190 -7.93 12.53 13.05
N TYR A 191 -7.02 11.55 13.12
CA TYR A 191 -6.89 10.66 14.27
C TYR A 191 -6.47 11.39 15.56
N ARG A 192 -5.65 12.44 15.44
CA ARG A 192 -5.18 13.26 16.58
C ARG A 192 -6.08 14.45 16.91
N ASN A 193 -7.20 14.63 16.20
CA ASN A 193 -8.07 15.81 16.29
C ASN A 193 -7.32 17.14 16.00
N GLU A 194 -6.43 17.10 15.01
CA GLU A 194 -5.58 18.21 14.56
C GLU A 194 -6.06 18.80 13.21
N LEU A 195 -7.29 18.48 12.78
CA LEU A 195 -7.86 19.08 11.56
C LEU A 195 -8.14 20.58 11.78
N PRO A 196 -7.82 21.43 10.79
CA PRO A 196 -8.07 22.85 10.89
C PRO A 196 -9.58 23.15 10.84
N HIS A 197 -9.99 24.25 11.48
CA HIS A 197 -11.39 24.69 11.43
C HIS A 197 -11.76 25.30 10.05
N SER A 198 -10.75 25.80 9.33
CA SER A 198 -10.84 26.28 7.95
C SER A 198 -10.22 25.27 6.99
N LEU A 199 -10.58 25.33 5.70
CA LEU A 199 -9.95 24.53 4.63
C LEU A 199 -8.56 25.03 4.24
N GLN A 200 -7.81 25.60 5.18
CA GLN A 200 -6.44 26.11 4.94
C GLN A 200 -5.47 25.21 5.68
N TYR A 201 -4.52 24.61 4.96
CA TYR A 201 -3.54 23.66 5.51
C TYR A 201 -2.13 24.23 5.56
N HIS A 202 -1.96 25.54 5.41
CA HIS A 202 -0.69 26.25 5.61
C HIS A 202 -0.51 26.70 7.08
N ASP A 203 -0.68 25.76 8.01
CA ASP A 203 -0.60 26.00 9.45
C ASP A 203 0.65 25.38 10.10
N ASP A 204 0.86 25.69 11.39
CA ASP A 204 2.02 25.19 12.15
C ASP A 204 1.99 23.65 12.30
N ILE A 205 0.82 23.03 12.18
CA ILE A 205 0.66 21.57 12.25
C ILE A 205 1.20 20.94 10.96
N THR A 206 0.83 21.46 9.78
CA THR A 206 1.42 21.02 8.51
C THR A 206 2.92 21.26 8.48
N ARG A 207 3.40 22.39 9.02
CA ARG A 207 4.85 22.64 9.20
C ARG A 207 5.50 21.56 10.05
N TYR A 208 4.88 21.19 11.16
CA TYR A 208 5.38 20.14 12.04
C TYR A 208 5.53 18.80 11.29
N TYR A 209 4.51 18.40 10.51
CA TYR A 209 4.60 17.18 9.69
C TYR A 209 5.69 17.27 8.61
N ALA A 210 5.81 18.41 7.91
CA ALA A 210 6.87 18.64 6.94
C ALA A 210 8.27 18.53 7.58
N MET A 211 8.47 19.14 8.75
CA MET A 211 9.72 19.03 9.50
C MET A 211 10.03 17.61 9.95
N ALA A 212 9.03 16.83 10.38
CA ALA A 212 9.20 15.43 10.74
C ALA A 212 9.63 14.55 9.54
N LEU A 213 9.23 14.91 8.33
CA LEU A 213 9.64 14.22 7.11
C LEU A 213 11.08 14.55 6.68
N HIS A 214 11.61 15.69 7.13
CA HIS A 214 12.92 16.26 6.77
C HIS A 214 14.01 16.04 7.83
N THR A 215 13.86 15.06 8.73
CA THR A 215 14.77 14.85 9.86
C THR A 215 16.20 14.47 9.48
N ASP A 216 16.47 14.04 8.24
CA ASP A 216 17.77 13.55 7.80
C ASP A 216 18.36 14.39 6.66
N LYS A 217 19.06 15.47 7.02
CA LYS A 217 19.52 16.50 6.06
C LYS A 217 20.47 16.00 4.97
N ASP A 218 21.05 14.81 5.13
CA ASP A 218 22.08 14.28 4.23
C ASP A 218 21.52 13.28 3.22
N SER A 219 20.22 12.94 3.29
CA SER A 219 19.62 11.98 2.37
C SER A 219 19.02 12.67 1.13
N ASP A 220 19.36 12.22 -0.07
CA ASP A 220 18.68 12.59 -1.33
C ASP A 220 17.30 11.89 -1.45
N ASP A 221 16.55 11.89 -0.36
CA ASP A 221 15.26 11.23 -0.27
C ASP A 221 14.18 12.12 -0.90
N PHE A 222 13.47 11.59 -1.89
CA PHE A 222 12.31 12.22 -2.51
C PHE A 222 11.34 12.85 -1.50
N ILE A 223 11.08 12.19 -0.37
CA ILE A 223 10.20 12.71 0.68
C ILE A 223 10.64 14.10 1.16
N GLN A 224 11.95 14.37 1.19
CA GLN A 224 12.53 15.61 1.68
C GLN A 224 12.51 16.75 0.68
N GLN A 225 12.25 16.44 -0.59
CA GLN A 225 12.16 17.45 -1.63
C GLN A 225 10.78 18.11 -1.67
N ILE A 226 9.80 17.60 -0.91
CA ILE A 226 8.43 18.14 -0.88
C ILE A 226 8.37 19.27 0.15
N SER A 227 8.16 20.49 -0.32
CA SER A 227 8.07 21.65 0.56
C SER A 227 6.83 21.63 1.46
N GLU A 228 6.90 22.31 2.62
CA GLU A 228 5.72 22.56 3.49
C GLU A 228 4.54 23.13 2.69
N PHE A 229 4.84 24.05 1.76
CA PHE A 229 3.84 24.69 0.92
C PHE A 229 3.17 23.68 -0.04
N GLU A 230 3.93 22.78 -0.67
CA GLU A 230 3.37 21.72 -1.50
C GLU A 230 2.50 20.75 -0.67
N ILE A 231 2.92 20.39 0.54
CA ILE A 231 2.11 19.54 1.43
C ILE A 231 0.78 20.22 1.75
N GLY A 232 0.79 21.51 2.10
CA GLY A 232 -0.42 22.29 2.33
C GLY A 232 -1.38 22.26 1.14
N ASN A 233 -0.88 22.55 -0.06
CA ASN A 233 -1.69 22.53 -1.28
C ASN A 233 -2.25 21.13 -1.59
N MET A 234 -1.47 20.07 -1.37
CA MET A 234 -1.94 18.70 -1.58
C MET A 234 -3.05 18.32 -0.59
N LEU A 235 -2.93 18.73 0.68
CA LEU A 235 -3.94 18.50 1.71
C LEU A 235 -5.24 19.24 1.39
N GLU A 236 -5.15 20.51 1.01
CA GLU A 236 -6.31 21.32 0.58
C GLU A 236 -7.04 20.65 -0.58
N TRP A 237 -6.30 20.23 -1.60
CA TRP A 237 -6.87 19.51 -2.74
C TRP A 237 -7.56 18.23 -2.30
N MET A 238 -6.88 17.38 -1.51
CA MET A 238 -7.45 16.10 -1.09
C MET A 238 -8.71 16.28 -0.24
N VAL A 239 -8.76 17.26 0.64
CA VAL A 239 -9.92 17.53 1.49
C VAL A 239 -11.11 18.03 0.67
N GLN A 240 -10.87 18.87 -0.34
CA GLN A 240 -11.91 19.25 -1.30
C GLN A 240 -12.41 18.03 -2.08
N SER A 241 -11.50 17.16 -2.55
CA SER A 241 -11.85 15.92 -3.25
C SER A 241 -12.64 14.92 -2.40
N LEU A 242 -12.49 14.96 -1.08
CA LEU A 242 -13.23 14.11 -0.14
C LEU A 242 -14.63 14.66 0.14
N GLY A 243 -14.83 15.97 0.07
CA GLY A 243 -16.05 16.61 0.54
C GLY A 243 -16.28 16.43 2.04
N SER A 244 -17.43 16.89 2.52
CA SER A 244 -17.77 16.80 3.96
C SER A 244 -18.05 15.36 4.41
N GLU A 245 -18.72 14.57 3.57
CA GLU A 245 -19.03 13.17 3.84
C GLU A 245 -17.77 12.31 3.80
N GLY A 246 -16.92 12.47 2.77
CA GLY A 246 -15.72 11.65 2.62
C GLY A 246 -14.68 11.87 3.72
N LEU A 247 -14.63 13.07 4.30
CA LEU A 247 -13.75 13.37 5.43
C LEU A 247 -14.20 12.69 6.74
N THR A 248 -15.51 12.45 6.88
CA THR A 248 -16.10 11.85 8.08
C THR A 248 -15.94 10.33 8.04
N ILE A 249 -15.07 9.78 8.89
CA ILE A 249 -14.85 8.33 9.02
C ILE A 249 -15.32 7.89 10.40
N HIS A 250 -16.25 6.93 10.43
CA HIS A 250 -16.72 6.33 11.67
C HIS A 250 -15.77 5.23 12.13
N ILE A 251 -15.54 5.12 13.45
CA ILE A 251 -14.67 4.08 14.02
C ILE A 251 -15.14 2.66 13.68
N SER A 252 -16.45 2.43 13.56
CA SER A 252 -17.03 1.15 13.15
C SER A 252 -16.64 0.78 11.72
N GLU A 253 -16.50 1.78 10.84
CA GLU A 253 -16.06 1.58 9.46
C GLU A 253 -14.58 1.19 9.42
N VAL A 254 -13.74 1.88 10.20
CA VAL A 254 -12.31 1.55 10.32
C VAL A 254 -12.12 0.13 10.85
N ASN A 255 -12.83 -0.25 11.91
CA ASN A 255 -12.79 -1.60 12.46
C ASN A 255 -13.23 -2.65 11.43
N SER A 256 -14.34 -2.40 10.71
CA SER A 256 -14.81 -3.29 9.66
C SER A 256 -13.79 -3.42 8.52
N TYR A 257 -13.11 -2.32 8.17
CA TYR A 257 -12.06 -2.32 7.15
C TYR A 257 -10.85 -3.14 7.59
N ILE A 258 -10.38 -2.95 8.82
CA ILE A 258 -9.26 -3.72 9.40
C ILE A 258 -9.61 -5.22 9.47
N GLU A 259 -10.80 -5.58 9.93
CA GLU A 259 -11.25 -6.98 10.00
C GLU A 259 -11.26 -7.63 8.60
N LYS A 260 -11.81 -6.93 7.59
CA LYS A 260 -11.78 -7.40 6.21
C LYS A 260 -10.35 -7.54 5.68
N TRP A 261 -9.48 -6.59 6.02
CA TRP A 261 -8.07 -6.66 5.64
C TRP A 261 -7.38 -7.89 6.25
N ILE A 262 -7.57 -8.13 7.54
CA ILE A 262 -7.05 -9.30 8.25
C ILE A 262 -7.51 -10.58 7.53
N ASN A 263 -8.82 -10.72 7.29
CA ASN A 263 -9.39 -11.88 6.61
C ASN A 263 -8.86 -12.09 5.18
N LEU A 264 -8.45 -11.02 4.48
CA LEU A 264 -7.89 -11.11 3.13
C LEU A 264 -6.43 -11.60 3.11
N PHE A 265 -5.66 -11.33 4.18
CA PHE A 265 -4.22 -11.59 4.24
C PHE A 265 -3.79 -12.65 5.27
N GLU A 266 -4.68 -13.10 6.18
CA GLU A 266 -4.47 -14.24 7.09
C GLU A 266 -4.71 -15.59 6.40
N TRP A 267 -3.98 -15.88 5.32
CA TRP A 267 -4.28 -17.06 4.51
C TRP A 267 -3.71 -18.39 5.03
N GLU A 268 -2.65 -18.45 5.86
CA GLU A 268 -1.92 -19.73 6.01
C GLU A 268 -1.26 -20.01 7.38
N SER A 269 -1.60 -19.35 8.49
CA SER A 269 -0.88 -19.60 9.78
C SER A 269 -1.53 -20.57 10.77
N THR A 270 -2.66 -21.21 10.44
CA THR A 270 -3.45 -21.99 11.42
C THR A 270 -3.73 -23.45 11.09
N GLU A 271 -3.00 -24.05 10.15
CA GLU A 271 -2.89 -25.52 10.10
C GLU A 271 -1.55 -25.94 10.72
N GLN A 272 -1.55 -26.07 12.05
CA GLN A 272 -0.59 -26.88 12.81
C GLN A 272 -1.34 -27.93 13.61
#